data_AF-A0A9P1FW58-F1
#
_entry.id   AF-A0A9P1FW58-F1
#
_cell.length_a   1.000
_cell.length_b   1.000
_cell.length_c   1.000
_cell.angle_alpha   90.00
_cell.angle_beta   90.00
_cell.angle_gamma   90.00
#
_symmetry.space_group_name_H-M   'P 1'
#
loop_
_entity.id
_entity.type
_entity.pdbx_description
1 polymer ?
#
loop_
_entity_poly.entity_id
_entity_poly.type
_entity_poly.pdbx_seq_one_letter_code
_entity_poly.pdbx_strand_id
1 'polypeptide(L)'
;MNKTKERIAEHCKDLSTSEAELQQMDDPRARRNTGKPAKDILRIPVIRQQAERLNAEQNAENEAEADPSGVAVSGLVMLQPGANEATAQKHVRVFRDLQNNWQAHDAYARACLALGTYKLIHALAYYTVGLLVLEDRAPWACLVCVVVLPALAWLLIRLDLYFSSTIGVIGAMVLMGGPVLALIAATLSSLDHPQEDAQFVLVAIIFAMHALLIVCVANVARAEHVTERGAALPTGFRNVLYLDVFGWLQSPDEARETGRTRARQNNGREMPAMLREALYKESCRLGRQLTREFSAWEIVDLDNLQTLLRQIRGLQREFTNICKDFSKVHEVNLSRGLVTDNEDVTWAQTAADSPVSSGVAEDSVQIWLRLECQSERITWFVQPVTNETRYEAPVATETEGKLFISDIVGVAGRLEMLRERVFVLQEDVQSGNHRSRFSRLAEVIVPSTGPAPGALAVPGAFGTEDTGGASAAQETRFGGRESADL
;
A
#
# COMPACT_ATOMS: atom_id res chain seq x y z
N MET A 1 -46.74 -4.59 46.48
CA MET A 1 -46.89 -3.35 45.68
C MET A 1 -46.15 -2.15 46.28
N ASN A 2 -46.17 -1.93 47.61
CA ASN A 2 -45.46 -0.79 48.21
C ASN A 2 -43.92 -0.91 48.18
N LYS A 3 -43.35 -2.12 48.39
CA LYS A 3 -41.91 -2.37 48.25
C LYS A 3 -41.33 -2.10 46.85
N THR A 4 -42.16 -2.25 45.81
CA THR A 4 -41.73 -2.01 44.43
C THR A 4 -41.67 -0.51 44.13
N LYS A 5 -42.55 0.29 44.75
CA LYS A 5 -42.52 1.76 44.63
C LYS A 5 -41.31 2.37 45.36
N GLU A 6 -40.93 1.82 46.51
CA GLU A 6 -39.69 2.23 47.21
C GLU A 6 -38.43 1.96 46.39
N ARG A 7 -38.32 0.78 45.76
CA ARG A 7 -37.16 0.47 44.91
C ARG A 7 -37.06 1.34 43.66
N ILE A 8 -38.17 1.74 43.06
CA ILE A 8 -38.17 2.67 41.92
C ILE A 8 -37.79 4.08 42.37
N ALA A 9 -38.22 4.50 43.57
CA ALA A 9 -37.87 5.81 44.12
C ALA A 9 -36.38 5.91 44.51
N GLU A 10 -35.78 4.84 45.06
CA GLU A 10 -34.33 4.77 45.30
C GLU A 10 -33.55 4.79 43.99
N HIS A 11 -33.97 4.02 42.99
CA HIS A 11 -33.25 3.97 41.71
C HIS A 11 -33.31 5.31 40.94
N CYS A 12 -34.43 6.05 41.03
CA CYS A 12 -34.52 7.41 40.49
C CYS A 12 -33.64 8.42 41.23
N LYS A 13 -33.36 8.21 42.52
CA LYS A 13 -32.47 9.08 43.30
C LYS A 13 -31.02 8.91 42.88
N ASP A 14 -30.60 7.67 42.63
CA ASP A 14 -29.24 7.34 42.16
C ASP A 14 -28.99 7.86 40.73
N LEU A 15 -30.01 7.83 39.87
CA LEU A 15 -29.95 8.44 38.54
C LEU A 15 -29.81 9.97 38.60
N SER A 16 -30.49 10.64 39.53
CA SER A 16 -30.37 12.10 39.69
C SER A 16 -29.02 12.55 40.24
N THR A 17 -28.35 11.70 41.05
CA THR A 17 -27.01 11.98 41.56
C THR A 17 -25.94 11.72 40.51
N SER A 18 -26.13 10.72 39.64
CA SER A 18 -25.27 10.47 38.47
C SER A 18 -25.34 11.59 37.43
N GLU A 19 -26.50 12.21 37.21
CA GLU A 19 -26.61 13.36 36.30
C GLU A 19 -25.96 14.64 36.87
N ALA A 20 -25.98 14.81 38.20
CA ALA A 20 -25.29 15.92 38.86
C ALA A 20 -23.76 15.78 38.80
N GLU A 21 -23.22 14.56 38.87
CA GLU A 21 -21.78 14.30 38.67
C GLU A 21 -21.35 14.43 37.19
N LEU A 22 -22.22 14.09 36.23
CA LEU A 22 -21.94 14.31 34.80
C LEU A 22 -21.94 15.79 34.41
N GLN A 23 -22.65 16.65 35.15
CA GLN A 23 -22.65 18.10 34.94
C GLN A 23 -21.45 18.83 35.58
N GLN A 24 -20.63 18.14 36.36
CA GLN A 24 -19.42 18.72 36.97
C GLN A 24 -18.11 18.30 36.27
N MET A 25 -18.20 17.60 35.14
CA MET A 25 -17.07 17.36 34.23
C MET A 25 -17.03 18.44 33.14
N ASP A 26 -16.77 19.67 33.58
CA ASP A 26 -16.56 20.86 32.74
C ASP A 26 -15.23 20.69 31.97
N ASP A 27 -15.27 20.07 30.79
CA ASP A 27 -14.11 20.00 29.89
C ASP A 27 -13.86 21.37 29.24
N PRO A 28 -12.76 22.08 29.57
CA PRO A 28 -12.45 23.38 28.99
C PRO A 28 -12.21 23.35 27.47
N ARG A 29 -12.15 22.17 26.84
CA ARG A 29 -12.04 22.04 25.37
C ARG A 29 -13.39 22.15 24.64
N ALA A 30 -14.52 21.89 25.30
CA ALA A 30 -15.84 21.90 24.65
C ALA A 30 -16.40 23.32 24.37
N ARG A 31 -15.98 24.34 25.14
CA ARG A 31 -16.43 25.74 24.95
C ARG A 31 -15.76 26.48 23.78
N ARG A 32 -14.77 25.90 23.10
CA ARG A 32 -14.04 26.62 22.03
C ARG A 32 -14.75 26.66 20.67
N ASN A 33 -15.89 25.99 20.49
CA ASN A 33 -16.49 25.83 19.16
C ASN A 33 -17.98 26.25 19.03
N THR A 34 -18.64 26.76 20.06
CA THR A 34 -20.08 27.10 19.99
C THR A 34 -20.41 28.47 19.39
N GLY A 35 -19.44 29.18 18.81
CA GLY A 35 -19.62 30.53 18.26
C GLY A 35 -19.31 30.70 16.77
N LYS A 36 -19.16 29.61 15.99
CA LYS A 36 -18.88 29.75 14.55
C LYS A 36 -20.18 29.92 13.77
N PRO A 37 -20.31 30.96 12.93
CA PRO A 37 -21.52 31.19 12.13
C PRO A 37 -21.80 29.98 11.25
N ALA A 38 -23.07 29.62 11.02
CA ALA A 38 -23.45 28.46 10.20
C ALA A 38 -22.83 28.45 8.78
N LYS A 39 -22.41 29.62 8.28
CA LYS A 39 -21.62 29.76 7.04
C LYS A 39 -20.23 29.10 7.09
N ASP A 40 -19.67 28.86 8.28
CA ASP A 40 -18.39 28.17 8.49
C ASP A 40 -18.54 26.64 8.64
N ILE A 41 -19.76 26.12 8.81
CA ILE A 41 -20.02 24.68 8.93
C ILE A 41 -20.05 24.01 7.56
N LEU A 42 -20.39 24.75 6.50
CA LEU A 42 -20.41 24.27 5.11
C LEU A 42 -19.15 24.66 4.32
N ARG A 43 -18.19 25.36 4.92
CA ARG A 43 -16.89 25.63 4.30
C ARG A 43 -15.96 24.47 4.62
N ILE A 44 -15.69 23.69 3.57
CA ILE A 44 -14.85 22.49 3.57
C ILE A 44 -13.60 22.74 4.46
N PRO A 45 -13.46 22.06 5.62
CA PRO A 45 -12.37 22.31 6.57
C PRO A 45 -10.97 22.15 5.95
N VAL A 46 -10.89 21.42 4.84
CA VAL A 46 -9.69 21.22 4.02
C VAL A 46 -9.15 22.54 3.47
N ILE A 47 -9.99 23.45 2.96
CA ILE A 47 -9.52 24.73 2.38
C ILE A 47 -8.92 25.61 3.48
N ARG A 48 -9.51 25.59 4.68
CA ARG A 48 -9.00 26.36 5.82
C ARG A 48 -7.69 25.76 6.35
N GLN A 49 -7.61 24.43 6.51
CA GLN A 49 -6.36 23.78 6.90
C GLN A 49 -5.26 23.98 5.85
N GLN A 50 -5.60 23.98 4.56
CA GLN A 50 -4.66 24.29 3.49
C GLN A 50 -4.21 25.75 3.52
N ALA A 51 -5.13 26.70 3.74
CA ALA A 51 -4.79 28.10 3.89
C ALA A 51 -3.94 28.35 5.14
N GLU A 52 -4.22 27.65 6.24
CA GLU A 52 -3.42 27.71 7.47
C GLU A 52 -2.03 27.09 7.28
N ARG A 53 -1.90 25.98 6.53
CA ARG A 53 -0.59 25.39 6.16
C ARG A 53 0.20 26.29 5.22
N LEU A 54 -0.44 26.83 4.18
CA LEU A 54 0.20 27.79 3.26
C LEU A 54 0.66 29.04 3.99
N ASN A 55 -0.16 29.59 4.89
CA ASN A 55 0.25 30.74 5.71
C ASN A 55 1.37 30.38 6.67
N ALA A 56 1.39 29.16 7.25
CA ALA A 56 2.45 28.72 8.15
C ALA A 56 3.78 28.53 7.41
N GLU A 57 3.76 27.93 6.22
CA GLU A 57 4.95 27.79 5.36
C GLU A 57 5.45 29.15 4.87
N GLN A 58 4.54 30.05 4.46
CA GLN A 58 4.90 31.39 4.03
C GLN A 58 5.46 32.24 5.18
N ASN A 59 4.95 32.07 6.40
CA ASN A 59 5.52 32.71 7.59
C ASN A 59 6.90 32.13 7.94
N ALA A 60 7.10 30.82 7.82
CA ALA A 60 8.40 30.19 8.04
C ALA A 60 9.44 30.64 7.00
N GLU A 61 9.04 30.81 5.73
CA GLU A 61 9.91 31.39 4.69
C GLU A 61 10.24 32.86 4.99
N ASN A 62 9.26 33.68 5.37
CA ASN A 62 9.49 35.07 5.75
C ASN A 62 10.41 35.21 6.98
N GLU A 63 10.31 34.28 7.94
CA GLU A 63 11.21 34.25 9.11
C GLU A 63 12.63 33.78 8.73
N ALA A 64 12.77 32.87 7.76
CA ALA A 64 14.07 32.45 7.24
C ALA A 64 14.75 33.51 6.36
N GLU A 65 13.98 34.36 5.68
CA GLU A 65 14.49 35.48 4.86
C GLU A 65 14.81 36.73 5.70
N ALA A 66 14.28 36.82 6.93
CA ALA A 66 14.49 37.96 7.83
C ALA A 66 15.85 37.96 8.56
N ASP A 67 16.81 37.10 8.19
CA ASP A 67 18.16 37.12 8.75
C ASP A 67 18.94 38.36 8.22
N PRO A 68 19.22 39.38 9.05
CA PRO A 68 19.51 40.74 8.59
C PRO A 68 20.97 40.98 8.15
N SER A 69 21.70 39.94 7.74
CA SER A 69 23.13 40.03 7.39
C SER A 69 23.40 39.74 5.91
N GLY A 70 22.81 40.52 5.00
CA GLY A 70 23.11 40.34 3.57
C GLY A 70 22.57 41.44 2.67
N VAL A 71 23.37 42.49 2.51
CA VAL A 71 23.29 43.55 1.50
C VAL A 71 22.49 43.16 0.25
N ALA A 72 21.30 43.74 0.12
CA ALA A 72 20.45 43.62 -1.04
C ALA A 72 21.11 44.26 -2.28
N VAL A 73 21.75 43.43 -3.11
CA VAL A 73 22.00 43.78 -4.52
C VAL A 73 20.74 43.45 -5.30
N SER A 74 19.73 44.31 -5.12
CA SER A 74 18.56 44.37 -5.99
C SER A 74 19.01 44.92 -7.34
N GLY A 75 18.95 44.09 -8.38
CA GLY A 75 19.00 44.59 -9.75
C GLY A 75 20.03 43.93 -10.66
N LEU A 76 20.10 42.61 -10.71
CA LEU A 76 20.37 41.88 -11.95
C LEU A 76 20.09 40.39 -11.70
N VAL A 77 18.82 39.99 -11.75
CA VAL A 77 18.47 38.57 -11.93
C VAL A 77 18.81 38.23 -13.38
N MET A 78 20.11 38.04 -13.59
CA MET A 78 20.69 37.44 -14.77
C MET A 78 20.13 36.02 -14.82
N LEU A 79 19.47 35.68 -15.94
CA LEU A 79 18.89 34.38 -16.25
C LEU A 79 19.92 33.25 -16.04
N GLN A 80 20.05 32.74 -14.82
CA GLN A 80 20.77 31.51 -14.55
C GLN A 80 19.88 30.35 -15.01
N PRO A 81 20.31 29.53 -15.99
CA PRO A 81 19.48 28.45 -16.54
C PRO A 81 18.98 27.41 -15.51
N GLY A 82 19.55 27.37 -14.29
CA GLY A 82 19.13 26.48 -13.21
C GLY A 82 18.12 27.05 -12.19
N ALA A 83 17.97 28.38 -12.09
CA ALA A 83 17.02 28.99 -11.13
C ALA A 83 15.55 28.70 -11.53
N ASN A 84 15.31 28.54 -12.83
CA ASN A 84 14.00 28.17 -13.37
C ASN A 84 13.65 26.71 -13.04
N GLU A 85 14.63 25.81 -12.91
CA GLU A 85 14.38 24.40 -12.56
C GLU A 85 13.92 24.25 -11.10
N ALA A 86 14.56 24.95 -10.15
CA ALA A 86 14.16 24.93 -8.75
C ALA A 86 12.75 25.51 -8.56
N THR A 87 12.43 26.60 -9.26
CA THR A 87 11.10 27.23 -9.22
C THR A 87 10.04 26.34 -9.86
N ALA A 88 10.35 25.71 -11.00
CA ALA A 88 9.48 24.73 -11.64
C ALA A 88 9.21 23.53 -10.73
N GLN A 89 10.20 23.06 -9.98
CA GLN A 89 10.02 22.01 -8.98
C GLN A 89 9.10 22.42 -7.84
N LYS A 90 9.14 23.69 -7.37
CA LYS A 90 8.21 24.19 -6.32
C LYS A 90 6.76 24.18 -6.82
N HIS A 91 6.49 24.69 -8.02
CA HIS A 91 5.13 24.63 -8.60
C HIS A 91 4.62 23.20 -8.79
N VAL A 92 5.48 22.28 -9.24
CA VAL A 92 5.12 20.87 -9.39
C VAL A 92 4.80 20.22 -8.04
N ARG A 93 5.53 20.56 -6.96
CA ARG A 93 5.22 20.08 -5.61
C ARG A 93 3.86 20.58 -5.13
N VAL A 94 3.62 21.90 -5.20
CA VAL A 94 2.33 22.48 -4.80
C VAL A 94 1.17 21.89 -5.59
N PHE A 95 1.33 21.70 -6.90
CA PHE A 95 0.31 21.06 -7.74
C PHE A 95 0.05 19.61 -7.31
N ARG A 96 1.10 18.85 -7.00
CA ARG A 96 0.97 17.48 -6.48
C ARG A 96 0.24 17.47 -5.13
N ASP A 97 0.57 18.36 -4.22
CA ASP A 97 -0.09 18.43 -2.91
C ASP A 97 -1.56 18.82 -3.03
N LEU A 98 -1.91 19.71 -3.97
CA LEU A 98 -3.29 20.04 -4.30
C LEU A 98 -4.02 18.81 -4.88
N GLN A 99 -3.38 18.09 -5.80
CA GLN A 99 -3.92 16.88 -6.40
C GLN A 99 -4.17 15.78 -5.35
N ASN A 100 -3.26 15.60 -4.39
CA ASN A 100 -3.39 14.64 -3.30
C ASN A 100 -4.64 14.92 -2.45
N ASN A 101 -4.88 16.20 -2.15
CA ASN A 101 -6.05 16.62 -1.37
C ASN A 101 -7.36 16.43 -2.15
N TRP A 102 -7.36 16.72 -3.45
CA TRP A 102 -8.54 16.51 -4.29
C TRP A 102 -8.86 15.01 -4.48
N GLN A 103 -7.84 14.18 -4.56
CA GLN A 103 -7.99 12.72 -4.69
C GLN A 103 -8.68 12.11 -3.47
N ALA A 104 -8.38 12.58 -2.26
CA ALA A 104 -9.09 12.14 -1.06
C ALA A 104 -10.58 12.49 -1.12
N HIS A 105 -10.92 13.70 -1.57
CA HIS A 105 -12.32 14.11 -1.72
C HIS A 105 -13.07 13.26 -2.76
N ASP A 106 -12.47 13.01 -3.94
CA ASP A 106 -13.07 12.15 -4.97
C ASP A 106 -13.28 10.72 -4.45
N ALA A 107 -12.32 10.18 -3.70
CA ALA A 107 -12.43 8.85 -3.10
C ALA A 107 -13.64 8.74 -2.15
N TYR A 108 -13.83 9.71 -1.25
CA TYR A 108 -14.98 9.71 -0.34
C TYR A 108 -16.30 9.97 -1.06
N ALA A 109 -16.32 10.80 -2.10
CA ALA A 109 -17.52 11.01 -2.92
C ALA A 109 -17.98 9.68 -3.55
N ARG A 110 -17.06 8.86 -4.06
CA ARG A 110 -17.36 7.52 -4.59
C ARG A 110 -17.88 6.57 -3.53
N ALA A 111 -17.24 6.54 -2.36
CA ALA A 111 -17.70 5.71 -1.24
C ALA A 111 -19.12 6.08 -0.79
N CYS A 112 -19.43 7.38 -0.71
CA CYS A 112 -20.76 7.87 -0.38
C CYS A 112 -21.81 7.53 -1.44
N LEU A 113 -21.46 7.66 -2.73
CA LEU A 113 -22.34 7.30 -3.84
C LEU A 113 -22.65 5.79 -3.84
N ALA A 114 -21.64 4.96 -3.62
CA ALA A 114 -21.81 3.51 -3.50
C ALA A 114 -22.74 3.16 -2.33
N LEU A 115 -22.49 3.73 -1.14
CA LEU A 115 -23.35 3.54 0.04
C LEU A 115 -24.79 3.99 -0.21
N GLY A 116 -24.98 5.15 -0.84
CA GLY A 116 -26.29 5.67 -1.22
C GLY A 116 -27.02 4.73 -2.17
N THR A 117 -26.32 4.16 -3.14
CA THR A 117 -26.88 3.19 -4.09
C THR A 117 -27.34 1.92 -3.39
N TYR A 118 -26.56 1.39 -2.43
CA TYR A 118 -26.97 0.22 -1.65
C TYR A 118 -28.25 0.49 -0.86
N LYS A 119 -28.34 1.67 -0.22
CA LYS A 119 -29.52 2.06 0.56
C LYS A 119 -30.74 2.34 -0.31
N LEU A 120 -30.54 2.88 -1.52
CA LEU A 120 -31.62 3.05 -2.49
C LEU A 120 -32.22 1.69 -2.90
N ILE A 121 -31.38 0.68 -3.18
CA ILE A 121 -31.85 -0.66 -3.51
C ILE A 121 -32.63 -1.29 -2.35
N HIS A 122 -32.18 -1.09 -1.11
CA HIS A 122 -32.94 -1.51 0.07
C HIS A 122 -34.28 -0.80 0.19
N ALA A 123 -34.31 0.52 -0.02
CA ALA A 123 -35.55 1.29 0.00
C ALA A 123 -36.54 0.77 -1.05
N LEU A 124 -36.07 0.45 -2.25
CA LEU A 124 -36.87 -0.19 -3.29
C LEU A 124 -37.38 -1.57 -2.85
N ALA A 125 -36.54 -2.39 -2.19
CA ALA A 125 -36.99 -3.67 -1.65
C ALA A 125 -38.13 -3.50 -0.64
N TYR A 126 -38.01 -2.56 0.31
CA TYR A 126 -39.10 -2.28 1.26
C TYR A 126 -40.36 -1.72 0.59
N TYR A 127 -40.19 -0.85 -0.40
CA TYR A 127 -41.30 -0.36 -1.20
C TYR A 127 -42.05 -1.49 -1.90
N THR A 128 -41.32 -2.45 -2.52
CA THR A 128 -41.95 -3.62 -3.15
C THR A 128 -42.64 -4.54 -2.15
N VAL A 129 -42.15 -4.64 -0.91
CA VAL A 129 -42.84 -5.38 0.17
C VAL A 129 -44.17 -4.72 0.50
N GLY A 130 -44.17 -3.41 0.73
CA GLY A 130 -45.40 -2.67 0.99
C GLY A 130 -46.41 -2.83 -0.15
N LEU A 131 -45.97 -2.59 -1.39
CA LEU A 131 -46.81 -2.67 -2.58
C LEU A 131 -47.38 -4.09 -2.79
N LEU A 132 -46.52 -5.10 -2.91
CA LEU A 132 -46.96 -6.44 -3.31
C LEU A 132 -47.68 -7.22 -2.20
N VAL A 133 -47.32 -7.00 -0.93
CA VAL A 133 -47.92 -7.74 0.19
C VAL A 133 -49.18 -7.05 0.71
N LEU A 134 -49.13 -5.73 0.92
CA LEU A 134 -50.24 -5.00 1.54
C LEU A 134 -51.33 -4.61 0.52
N GLU A 135 -50.94 -4.21 -0.70
CA GLU A 135 -51.88 -3.77 -1.73
C GLU A 135 -52.34 -4.94 -2.60
N ASP A 136 -51.41 -5.67 -3.22
CA ASP A 136 -51.72 -6.71 -4.21
C ASP A 136 -51.97 -8.10 -3.62
N ARG A 137 -51.70 -8.31 -2.32
CA ARG A 137 -51.80 -9.62 -1.63
C ARG A 137 -51.08 -10.76 -2.36
N ALA A 138 -49.95 -10.47 -3.00
CA ALA A 138 -49.15 -11.40 -3.79
C ALA A 138 -47.78 -11.70 -3.13
N PRO A 139 -47.75 -12.45 -2.00
CA PRO A 139 -46.53 -12.65 -1.21
C PRO A 139 -45.44 -13.44 -1.96
N TRP A 140 -45.82 -14.31 -2.90
CA TRP A 140 -44.87 -15.08 -3.70
C TRP A 140 -44.09 -14.21 -4.69
N ALA A 141 -44.76 -13.26 -5.35
CA ALA A 141 -44.08 -12.29 -6.21
C ALA A 141 -43.15 -11.40 -5.39
N CYS A 142 -43.62 -10.97 -4.21
CA CYS A 142 -42.79 -10.21 -3.27
C CYS A 142 -41.55 -10.98 -2.83
N LEU A 143 -41.67 -12.28 -2.55
CA LEU A 143 -40.55 -13.12 -2.14
C LEU A 143 -39.42 -13.10 -3.19
N VAL A 144 -39.78 -13.17 -4.48
CA VAL A 144 -38.80 -13.08 -5.57
C VAL A 144 -38.10 -11.71 -5.57
N CYS A 145 -38.85 -10.61 -5.46
CA CYS A 145 -38.29 -9.25 -5.39
C CYS A 145 -37.35 -9.06 -4.18
N VAL A 146 -37.75 -9.59 -3.01
CA VAL A 146 -37.00 -9.54 -1.74
C VAL A 146 -35.72 -10.37 -1.79
N VAL A 147 -35.61 -11.36 -2.67
CA VAL A 147 -34.36 -12.11 -2.89
C VAL A 147 -33.48 -11.40 -3.93
N VAL A 148 -34.07 -10.98 -5.05
CA VAL A 148 -33.33 -10.43 -6.19
C VAL A 148 -32.70 -9.06 -5.88
N LEU A 149 -33.46 -8.14 -5.27
CA LEU A 149 -32.96 -6.78 -5.01
C LEU A 149 -31.79 -6.78 -4.00
N PRO A 150 -31.85 -7.47 -2.86
CA PRO A 150 -30.70 -7.60 -1.97
C PRO A 150 -29.55 -8.41 -2.57
N ALA A 151 -29.80 -9.43 -3.40
CA ALA A 151 -28.74 -10.11 -4.13
C ALA A 151 -27.99 -9.16 -5.08
N LEU A 152 -28.69 -8.22 -5.72
CA LEU A 152 -28.08 -7.17 -6.54
C LEU A 152 -27.26 -6.20 -5.68
N ALA A 153 -27.79 -5.76 -4.54
CA ALA A 153 -27.04 -4.92 -3.60
C ALA A 153 -25.77 -5.62 -3.08
N TRP A 154 -25.86 -6.92 -2.79
CA TRP A 154 -24.72 -7.76 -2.42
C TRP A 154 -23.66 -7.81 -3.52
N LEU A 155 -24.08 -7.99 -4.78
CA LEU A 155 -23.18 -8.01 -5.94
C LEU A 155 -22.46 -6.67 -6.10
N LEU A 156 -23.17 -5.55 -5.95
CA LEU A 156 -22.59 -4.21 -6.02
C LEU A 156 -21.57 -3.98 -4.89
N ILE A 157 -21.90 -4.37 -3.66
CA ILE A 157 -20.99 -4.32 -2.52
C ILE A 157 -19.72 -5.13 -2.79
N ARG A 158 -19.85 -6.33 -3.38
CA ARG A 158 -18.69 -7.16 -3.72
C ARG A 158 -17.84 -6.58 -4.87
N LEU A 159 -18.45 -5.81 -5.77
CA LEU A 159 -17.75 -5.15 -6.86
C LEU A 159 -16.92 -3.98 -6.32
N ASP A 160 -17.49 -3.20 -5.42
CA ASP A 160 -16.90 -1.95 -4.93
C ASP A 160 -15.93 -2.14 -3.75
N LEU A 161 -16.10 -3.17 -2.93
CA LEU A 161 -15.34 -3.38 -1.69
C LEU A 161 -14.51 -4.67 -1.69
N TYR A 162 -13.30 -4.59 -1.16
CA TYR A 162 -12.49 -5.76 -0.82
C TYR A 162 -12.85 -6.24 0.58
N PHE A 163 -13.51 -7.40 0.68
CA PHE A 163 -13.80 -8.04 1.96
C PHE A 163 -12.94 -9.29 2.17
N SER A 164 -12.53 -9.48 3.42
CA SER A 164 -12.20 -10.81 3.90
C SER A 164 -13.43 -11.71 3.82
N SER A 165 -13.24 -12.99 3.48
CA SER A 165 -14.34 -13.93 3.23
C SER A 165 -15.33 -14.03 4.39
N THR A 166 -14.88 -13.89 5.64
CA THR A 166 -15.72 -13.95 6.84
C THR A 166 -16.62 -12.71 7.00
N ILE A 167 -16.04 -11.52 6.86
CA ILE A 167 -16.78 -10.25 6.92
C ILE A 167 -17.80 -10.19 5.79
N GLY A 168 -17.44 -10.73 4.62
CA GLY A 168 -18.35 -10.85 3.49
C GLY A 168 -19.61 -11.65 3.84
N VAL A 169 -19.47 -12.84 4.42
CA VAL A 169 -20.63 -13.68 4.80
C VAL A 169 -21.52 -12.97 5.82
N ILE A 170 -20.93 -12.34 6.85
CA ILE A 170 -21.69 -11.59 7.86
C ILE A 170 -22.44 -10.42 7.19
N GLY A 171 -21.76 -9.67 6.32
CA GLY A 171 -22.35 -8.57 5.56
C GLY A 171 -23.52 -9.02 4.69
N ALA A 172 -23.38 -10.16 4.00
CA ALA A 172 -24.45 -10.74 3.18
C ALA A 172 -25.67 -11.13 4.05
N MET A 173 -25.44 -11.75 5.21
CA MET A 173 -26.53 -12.13 6.13
C MET A 173 -27.27 -10.90 6.67
N VAL A 174 -26.53 -9.86 7.09
CA VAL A 174 -27.12 -8.60 7.57
C VAL A 174 -27.92 -7.91 6.46
N LEU A 175 -27.39 -7.94 5.23
CA LEU A 175 -28.01 -7.31 4.07
C LEU A 175 -29.30 -8.03 3.64
N MET A 176 -29.29 -9.35 3.55
CA MET A 176 -30.47 -10.14 3.18
C MET A 176 -31.54 -10.15 4.27
N GLY A 177 -31.12 -10.17 5.54
CA GLY A 177 -32.04 -10.37 6.66
C GLY A 177 -33.05 -9.24 6.84
N GLY A 178 -32.67 -7.98 6.59
CA GLY A 178 -33.58 -6.84 6.75
C GLY A 178 -34.86 -6.95 5.90
N PRO A 179 -34.76 -7.08 4.56
CA PRO A 179 -35.92 -7.24 3.68
C PRO A 179 -36.73 -8.52 3.94
N VAL A 180 -36.07 -9.64 4.29
CA VAL A 180 -36.76 -10.89 4.64
C VAL A 180 -37.58 -10.74 5.92
N LEU A 181 -37.03 -10.10 6.96
CA LEU A 181 -37.77 -9.81 8.19
C LEU A 181 -38.96 -8.87 7.95
N ALA A 182 -38.82 -7.90 7.03
CA ALA A 182 -39.95 -7.05 6.65
C ALA A 182 -41.05 -7.79 5.91
N LEU A 183 -40.70 -8.73 5.03
CA LEU A 183 -41.68 -9.62 4.40
C LEU A 183 -42.42 -10.43 5.47
N ILE A 184 -41.72 -11.01 6.43
CA ILE A 184 -42.33 -11.74 7.56
C ILE A 184 -43.26 -10.82 8.36
N ALA A 185 -42.80 -9.62 8.73
CA ALA A 185 -43.63 -8.65 9.46
C ALA A 185 -44.89 -8.25 8.68
N ALA A 186 -44.77 -7.99 7.38
CA ALA A 186 -45.90 -7.64 6.52
C ALA A 186 -46.89 -8.81 6.37
N THR A 187 -46.40 -10.05 6.20
CA THR A 187 -47.27 -11.24 6.16
C THR A 187 -47.97 -11.51 7.49
N LEU A 188 -47.30 -11.32 8.63
CA LEU A 188 -47.93 -11.40 9.96
C LEU A 188 -49.02 -10.36 10.14
N SER A 189 -48.87 -9.17 9.54
CA SER A 189 -49.89 -8.12 9.53
C SER A 189 -51.10 -8.44 8.65
N SER A 190 -50.96 -9.39 7.73
CA SER A 190 -52.05 -9.82 6.85
C SER A 190 -52.90 -10.97 7.42
N LEU A 191 -52.52 -11.53 8.58
CA LEU A 191 -53.29 -12.56 9.28
C LEU A 191 -54.54 -11.98 9.96
N ASP A 192 -55.58 -12.79 10.12
CA ASP A 192 -56.85 -12.39 10.74
C ASP A 192 -56.71 -11.86 12.18
N HIS A 193 -55.64 -12.26 12.87
CA HIS A 193 -55.29 -11.83 14.23
C HIS A 193 -53.87 -11.24 14.25
N PRO A 194 -53.71 -9.94 13.92
CA PRO A 194 -52.40 -9.31 13.84
C PRO A 194 -51.70 -9.34 15.20
N GLN A 195 -50.43 -9.73 15.19
CA GLN A 195 -49.56 -9.75 16.37
C GLN A 195 -48.79 -8.43 16.45
N GLU A 196 -49.43 -7.37 16.94
CA GLU A 196 -48.87 -6.01 16.99
C GLU A 196 -47.52 -5.94 17.74
N ASP A 197 -47.41 -6.66 18.87
CA ASP A 197 -46.18 -6.71 19.67
C ASP A 197 -45.00 -7.29 18.87
N ALA A 198 -45.24 -8.37 18.11
CA ALA A 198 -44.22 -9.00 17.29
C ALA A 198 -43.76 -8.10 16.15
N GLN A 199 -44.67 -7.33 15.55
CA GLN A 199 -44.34 -6.38 14.49
C GLN A 199 -43.45 -5.26 15.00
N PHE A 200 -43.76 -4.68 16.16
CA PHE A 200 -42.94 -3.62 16.76
C PHE A 200 -41.50 -4.09 17.01
N VAL A 201 -41.34 -5.30 17.56
CA VAL A 201 -40.02 -5.90 17.79
C VAL A 201 -39.28 -6.16 16.46
N LEU A 202 -39.96 -6.70 15.45
CA LEU A 202 -39.35 -6.95 14.13
C LEU A 202 -38.89 -5.65 13.46
N VAL A 203 -39.69 -4.59 13.51
CA VAL A 203 -39.32 -3.27 12.97
C VAL A 203 -38.08 -2.72 13.67
N ALA A 204 -38.01 -2.80 15.01
CA ALA A 204 -36.83 -2.39 15.76
C ALA A 204 -35.57 -3.18 15.35
N ILE A 205 -35.69 -4.50 15.16
CA ILE A 205 -34.59 -5.34 14.68
C ILE A 205 -34.15 -4.93 13.27
N ILE A 206 -35.09 -4.65 12.37
CA ILE A 206 -34.79 -4.20 10.99
C ILE A 206 -33.98 -2.89 11.02
N PHE A 207 -34.39 -1.90 11.81
CA PHE A 207 -33.64 -0.65 11.96
C PHE A 207 -32.25 -0.88 12.54
N ALA A 208 -32.12 -1.75 13.56
CA ALA A 208 -30.83 -2.11 14.14
C ALA A 208 -29.90 -2.78 13.11
N MET A 209 -30.42 -3.67 12.27
CA MET A 209 -29.66 -4.30 11.17
C MET A 209 -29.20 -3.27 10.14
N HIS A 210 -30.01 -2.27 9.80
CA HIS A 210 -29.61 -1.19 8.89
C HIS A 210 -28.52 -0.31 9.47
N ALA A 211 -28.64 0.04 10.74
CA ALA A 211 -27.62 0.80 11.46
C ALA A 211 -26.31 0.02 11.50
N LEU A 212 -26.38 -1.28 11.83
CA LEU A 212 -25.21 -2.17 11.82
C LEU A 212 -24.56 -2.22 10.43
N LEU A 213 -25.33 -2.34 9.35
CA LEU A 213 -24.80 -2.32 7.98
C LEU A 213 -24.11 -0.99 7.67
N ILE A 214 -24.69 0.15 8.06
CA ILE A 214 -24.07 1.48 7.86
C ILE A 214 -22.76 1.56 8.63
N VAL A 215 -22.73 1.13 9.88
CA VAL A 215 -21.53 1.13 10.72
C VAL A 215 -20.46 0.21 10.13
N CYS A 216 -20.82 -0.99 9.66
CA CYS A 216 -19.90 -1.90 8.99
C CYS A 216 -19.29 -1.27 7.74
N VAL A 217 -20.10 -0.69 6.85
CA VAL A 217 -19.58 -0.05 5.64
C VAL A 217 -18.76 1.19 5.98
N ALA A 218 -19.17 2.00 6.96
CA ALA A 218 -18.41 3.15 7.42
C ALA A 218 -17.05 2.76 8.04
N ASN A 219 -17.00 1.64 8.76
CA ASN A 219 -15.76 1.11 9.31
C ASN A 219 -14.80 0.63 8.21
N VAL A 220 -15.33 0.02 7.14
CA VAL A 220 -14.52 -0.35 5.96
C VAL A 220 -14.12 0.88 5.14
N ALA A 221 -14.95 1.92 5.12
CA ALA A 221 -14.65 3.21 4.51
C ALA A 221 -13.70 4.07 5.36
N ARG A 222 -13.32 3.63 6.56
CA ARG A 222 -12.41 4.36 7.42
C ARG A 222 -11.04 4.41 6.76
N ALA A 223 -10.39 5.57 6.76
CA ALA A 223 -9.01 5.66 6.32
C ALA A 223 -8.09 4.88 7.27
N GLU A 224 -7.48 3.81 6.77
CA GLU A 224 -6.59 2.95 7.56
C GLU A 224 -5.17 3.52 7.66
N HIS A 225 -4.72 4.31 6.67
CA HIS A 225 -3.34 4.79 6.62
C HIS A 225 -3.29 6.28 6.30
N VAL A 226 -2.76 7.06 7.25
CA VAL A 226 -2.22 8.39 6.94
C VAL A 226 -0.82 8.15 6.42
N THR A 227 -0.65 8.20 5.10
CA THR A 227 0.70 8.21 4.51
C THR A 227 1.52 9.34 5.12
N GLU A 228 2.86 9.26 5.12
CA GLU A 228 3.74 10.33 5.64
C GLU A 228 3.44 11.70 5.01
N ARG A 229 2.82 11.70 3.82
CA ARG A 229 2.34 12.90 3.10
C ARG A 229 0.97 13.41 3.56
N GLY A 230 0.38 12.82 4.58
CA GLY A 230 -0.83 13.29 5.25
C GLY A 230 -2.15 12.99 4.52
N ALA A 231 -2.15 12.23 3.42
CA ALA A 231 -3.38 11.85 2.72
C ALA A 231 -3.93 10.53 3.30
N ALA A 232 -5.19 10.56 3.74
CA ALA A 232 -5.90 9.44 4.34
C ALA A 232 -7.00 8.97 3.36
N LEU A 233 -6.81 7.79 2.75
CA LEU A 233 -7.69 7.27 1.70
C LEU A 233 -8.43 6.02 2.19
N PRO A 234 -9.71 5.82 1.78
CA PRO A 234 -10.47 4.62 2.09
C PRO A 234 -10.05 3.45 1.17
N THR A 235 -8.94 2.80 1.52
CA THR A 235 -8.31 1.71 0.75
C THR A 235 -9.18 0.45 0.61
N GLY A 236 -10.18 0.26 1.47
CA GLY A 236 -11.14 -0.83 1.36
C GLY A 236 -11.99 -0.79 0.09
N PHE A 237 -12.09 0.37 -0.59
CA PHE A 237 -12.80 0.52 -1.85
C PHE A 237 -11.91 0.27 -3.06
N ARG A 238 -12.28 -0.71 -3.88
CA ARG A 238 -11.58 -1.05 -5.12
C ARG A 238 -11.59 0.11 -6.12
N ASN A 239 -12.69 0.86 -6.20
CA ASN A 239 -12.79 2.03 -7.07
C ASN A 239 -11.89 3.20 -6.64
N VAL A 240 -11.42 3.19 -5.39
CA VAL A 240 -10.47 4.16 -4.85
C VAL A 240 -9.03 3.74 -5.13
N LEU A 241 -8.74 2.44 -5.10
CA LEU A 241 -7.45 1.90 -5.56
C LEU A 241 -7.15 2.26 -7.02
N TYR A 242 -8.16 2.28 -7.90
CA TYR A 242 -7.96 2.69 -9.29
C TYR A 242 -7.70 4.20 -9.47
N LEU A 243 -7.99 5.03 -8.47
CA LEU A 243 -7.59 6.44 -8.49
C LEU A 243 -6.11 6.62 -8.20
N ASP A 244 -5.47 5.64 -7.56
CA ASP A 244 -4.04 5.68 -7.29
C ASP A 244 -3.23 5.29 -8.53
N VAL A 245 -3.27 6.16 -9.54
CA VAL A 245 -2.53 6.00 -10.80
C VAL A 245 -1.01 5.97 -10.57
N PHE A 246 -0.54 6.53 -9.45
CA PHE A 246 0.87 6.63 -9.13
C PHE A 246 1.38 5.52 -8.21
N GLY A 247 0.51 4.62 -7.74
CA GLY A 247 0.88 3.53 -6.84
C GLY A 247 1.41 4.01 -5.49
N TRP A 248 1.00 5.18 -5.00
CA TRP A 248 1.44 5.72 -3.72
C TRP A 248 0.94 4.92 -2.51
N LEU A 249 -0.16 4.19 -2.66
CA LEU A 249 -0.78 3.39 -1.60
C LEU A 249 -0.22 1.98 -1.50
N GLN A 250 0.52 1.51 -2.52
CA GLN A 250 1.19 0.22 -2.41
C GLN A 250 2.29 0.38 -1.37
N SER A 251 2.06 -0.19 -0.19
CA SER A 251 3.12 -0.26 0.81
C SER A 251 4.31 -0.99 0.18
N PRO A 252 5.55 -0.59 0.51
CA PRO A 252 6.75 -1.27 -0.01
C PRO A 252 6.67 -2.78 0.21
N ASP A 253 6.04 -3.21 1.29
CA ASP A 253 5.82 -4.61 1.65
C ASP A 253 4.72 -5.29 0.83
N GLU A 254 3.62 -4.62 0.49
CA GLU A 254 2.63 -5.16 -0.45
C GLU A 254 3.16 -5.21 -1.87
N ALA A 255 3.99 -4.26 -2.28
CA ALA A 255 4.73 -4.33 -3.53
C ALA A 255 5.71 -5.51 -3.54
N ARG A 256 6.36 -5.82 -2.40
CA ARG A 256 7.18 -7.02 -2.20
C ARG A 256 6.36 -8.30 -2.25
N GLU A 257 5.19 -8.35 -1.61
CA GLU A 257 4.33 -9.53 -1.60
C GLU A 257 3.67 -9.78 -2.95
N THR A 258 3.05 -8.78 -3.56
CA THR A 258 2.50 -8.91 -4.92
C THR A 258 3.60 -9.20 -5.95
N GLY A 259 4.78 -8.62 -5.76
CA GLY A 259 6.01 -8.99 -6.47
C GLY A 259 6.34 -10.47 -6.31
N ARG A 260 6.32 -11.02 -5.08
CA ARG A 260 6.57 -12.44 -4.79
C ARG A 260 5.49 -13.37 -5.35
N THR A 261 4.21 -13.03 -5.24
CA THR A 261 3.12 -13.89 -5.77
C THR A 261 3.14 -13.89 -7.29
N ARG A 262 3.44 -12.74 -7.91
CA ARG A 262 3.57 -12.62 -9.36
C ARG A 262 4.88 -13.24 -9.88
N ALA A 263 5.97 -13.14 -9.14
CA ALA A 263 7.23 -13.85 -9.41
C ALA A 263 7.03 -15.37 -9.33
N ARG A 264 6.28 -15.85 -8.33
CA ARG A 264 5.90 -17.26 -8.19
C ARG A 264 5.01 -17.77 -9.33
N GLN A 265 4.18 -16.91 -9.91
CA GLN A 265 3.39 -17.23 -11.11
C GLN A 265 4.21 -17.13 -12.41
N ASN A 266 5.30 -16.35 -12.40
CA ASN A 266 6.27 -16.23 -13.49
C ASN A 266 7.47 -17.18 -13.38
N ASN A 267 7.39 -18.22 -12.53
CA ASN A 267 8.44 -19.20 -12.19
C ASN A 267 9.06 -20.01 -13.37
N GLY A 268 8.89 -19.59 -14.62
CA GLY A 268 9.62 -20.12 -15.77
C GLY A 268 10.52 -19.10 -16.49
N ARG A 269 10.47 -17.80 -16.14
CA ARG A 269 11.32 -16.80 -16.78
C ARG A 269 12.53 -16.52 -15.91
N GLU A 270 13.66 -17.11 -16.31
CA GLU A 270 14.99 -16.70 -15.85
C GLU A 270 15.10 -15.17 -15.93
N MET A 271 15.70 -14.57 -14.90
CA MET A 271 15.92 -13.13 -14.89
C MET A 271 16.69 -12.73 -16.16
N PRO A 272 16.24 -11.70 -16.92
CA PRO A 272 16.92 -11.27 -18.12
C PRO A 272 18.40 -10.97 -17.83
N ALA A 273 19.31 -11.47 -18.67
CA ALA A 273 20.75 -11.37 -18.45
C ALA A 273 21.21 -9.92 -18.20
N MET A 274 20.64 -8.95 -18.92
CA MET A 274 20.92 -7.53 -18.74
C MET A 274 20.55 -7.02 -17.35
N LEU A 275 19.41 -7.45 -16.80
CA LEU A 275 18.97 -7.04 -15.45
C LEU A 275 19.87 -7.69 -14.38
N ARG A 276 20.23 -8.96 -14.58
CA ARG A 276 21.17 -9.67 -13.70
C ARG A 276 22.52 -8.96 -13.65
N GLU A 277 23.08 -8.61 -14.81
CA GLU A 277 24.36 -7.89 -14.92
C GLU A 277 24.29 -6.50 -14.29
N ALA A 278 23.20 -5.76 -14.51
CA ALA A 278 22.98 -4.46 -13.91
C ALA A 278 22.94 -4.54 -12.38
N LEU A 279 22.14 -5.47 -11.82
CA LEU A 279 22.07 -5.71 -10.38
C LEU A 279 23.43 -6.10 -9.81
N TYR A 280 24.18 -6.93 -10.53
CA TYR A 280 25.51 -7.35 -10.11
C TYR A 280 26.48 -6.16 -10.01
N LYS A 281 26.56 -5.33 -11.06
CA LYS A 281 27.40 -4.12 -11.09
C LYS A 281 27.02 -3.13 -9.99
N GLU A 282 25.72 -2.96 -9.77
CA GLU A 282 25.23 -2.04 -8.75
C GLU A 282 25.50 -2.54 -7.33
N SER A 283 25.39 -3.85 -7.09
CA SER A 283 25.81 -4.48 -5.83
C SER A 283 27.32 -4.34 -5.59
N CYS A 284 28.16 -4.51 -6.62
CA CYS A 284 29.60 -4.26 -6.50
C CYS A 284 29.92 -2.79 -6.18
N ARG A 285 29.19 -1.85 -6.79
CA ARG A 285 29.36 -0.42 -6.51
C ARG A 285 28.99 -0.09 -5.06
N LEU A 286 27.84 -0.58 -4.57
CA LEU A 286 27.41 -0.40 -3.19
C LEU A 286 28.37 -1.06 -2.20
N GLY A 287 28.84 -2.28 -2.50
CA GLY A 287 29.79 -3.01 -1.68
C GLY A 287 31.12 -2.27 -1.49
N ARG A 288 31.68 -1.72 -2.59
CA ARG A 288 32.88 -0.86 -2.54
C ARG A 288 32.64 0.40 -1.71
N GLN A 289 31.49 1.04 -1.88
CA GLN A 289 31.15 2.24 -1.14
C GLN A 289 31.04 1.95 0.37
N LEU A 290 30.31 0.91 0.77
CA LEU A 290 30.19 0.49 2.17
C LEU A 290 31.54 0.10 2.78
N THR A 291 32.40 -0.58 2.02
CA THR A 291 33.76 -0.94 2.46
C THR A 291 34.57 0.31 2.80
N ARG A 292 34.52 1.34 1.93
CA ARG A 292 35.18 2.63 2.18
C ARG A 292 34.61 3.34 3.41
N GLU A 293 33.29 3.37 3.54
CA GLU A 293 32.62 3.96 4.70
C GLU A 293 33.01 3.25 6.00
N PHE A 294 32.96 1.91 6.06
CA PHE A 294 33.37 1.16 7.26
C PHE A 294 34.84 1.37 7.60
N SER A 295 35.73 1.44 6.60
CA SER A 295 37.15 1.74 6.84
C SER A 295 37.35 3.15 7.40
N ALA A 296 36.55 4.13 6.95
CA ALA A 296 36.56 5.47 7.50
C ALA A 296 36.08 5.49 8.96
N TRP A 297 35.07 4.68 9.31
CA TRP A 297 34.59 4.54 10.69
C TRP A 297 35.57 3.81 11.63
N GLU A 298 36.46 2.98 11.09
CA GLU A 298 37.45 2.22 11.87
C GLU A 298 38.66 3.08 12.27
N ILE A 299 39.02 4.08 11.46
CA ILE A 299 40.17 4.97 11.71
C ILE A 299 39.90 5.96 12.84
N VAL A 300 38.65 6.35 13.07
CA VAL A 300 38.33 7.38 14.06
C VAL A 300 38.32 6.78 15.46
N ASP A 301 39.25 7.24 16.28
CA ASP A 301 39.38 6.86 17.69
C ASP A 301 38.24 7.50 18.51
N LEU A 302 37.12 6.77 18.64
CA LEU A 302 35.87 7.23 19.25
C LEU A 302 35.67 6.65 20.66
N ASP A 303 36.70 6.69 21.51
CA ASP A 303 36.68 6.13 22.88
C ASP A 303 35.44 6.57 23.70
N ASN A 304 34.96 7.79 23.48
CA ASN A 304 33.82 8.37 24.20
C ASN A 304 32.43 7.95 23.65
N LEU A 305 32.35 7.24 22.51
CA LEU A 305 31.10 6.87 21.82
C LEU A 305 30.90 5.35 21.70
N GLN A 306 31.04 4.65 22.83
CA GLN A 306 30.90 3.19 22.89
C GLN A 306 29.58 2.65 22.30
N THR A 307 28.47 3.39 22.44
CA THR A 307 27.16 2.99 21.91
C THR A 307 27.15 2.96 20.39
N LEU A 308 27.70 3.99 19.76
CA LEU A 308 27.78 4.12 18.31
C LEU A 308 28.76 3.09 17.72
N LEU A 309 29.90 2.86 18.38
CA LEU A 309 30.83 1.79 18.00
C LEU A 309 30.18 0.39 18.03
N ARG A 310 29.31 0.11 19.01
CA ARG A 310 28.56 -1.15 19.06
C ARG A 310 27.61 -1.29 17.87
N GLN A 311 26.91 -0.22 17.49
CA GLN A 311 26.02 -0.22 16.33
C GLN A 311 26.79 -0.44 15.02
N ILE A 312 27.91 0.26 14.83
CA ILE A 312 28.77 0.09 13.64
C ILE A 312 29.32 -1.33 13.55
N ARG A 313 29.82 -1.90 14.66
CA ARG A 313 30.27 -3.31 14.69
C ARG A 313 29.14 -4.30 14.43
N GLY A 314 27.88 -3.94 14.73
CA GLY A 314 26.69 -4.69 14.33
C GLY A 314 26.54 -4.70 12.81
N LEU A 315 26.50 -3.50 12.21
CA LEU A 315 26.36 -3.31 10.76
C LEU A 315 27.53 -3.93 9.97
N GLN A 316 28.76 -3.84 10.48
CA GLN A 316 29.95 -4.44 9.85
C GLN A 316 29.86 -5.97 9.82
N ARG A 317 29.37 -6.61 10.90
CA ARG A 317 29.14 -8.06 10.90
C ARG A 317 28.07 -8.46 9.88
N GLU A 318 26.96 -7.72 9.81
CA GLU A 318 25.94 -7.94 8.78
C GLU A 318 26.49 -7.78 7.37
N PHE A 319 27.31 -6.76 7.13
CA PHE A 319 27.99 -6.54 5.86
C PHE A 319 28.89 -7.73 5.48
N THR A 320 29.73 -8.23 6.40
CA THR A 320 30.58 -9.39 6.12
C THR A 320 29.77 -10.66 5.78
N ASN A 321 28.59 -10.84 6.38
CA ASN A 321 27.70 -11.95 6.04
C ASN A 321 27.13 -11.79 4.62
N ILE A 322 26.70 -10.58 4.25
CA ILE A 322 26.21 -10.28 2.89
C ILE A 322 27.33 -10.47 1.86
N CYS A 323 28.56 -10.06 2.15
CA CYS A 323 29.72 -10.31 1.28
C CYS A 323 29.92 -11.81 1.03
N LYS A 324 29.86 -12.64 2.08
CA LYS A 324 29.98 -14.10 1.94
C LYS A 324 28.90 -14.70 1.06
N ASP A 325 27.66 -14.23 1.19
CA ASP A 325 26.55 -14.71 0.37
C ASP A 325 26.67 -14.23 -1.08
N PHE A 326 27.14 -13.00 -1.30
CA PHE A 326 27.44 -12.49 -2.63
C PHE A 326 28.57 -13.26 -3.32
N SER A 327 29.65 -13.60 -2.61
CA SER A 327 30.74 -14.41 -3.16
C SER A 327 30.27 -15.79 -3.63
N LYS A 328 29.40 -16.46 -2.85
CA LYS A 328 28.79 -17.74 -3.27
C LYS A 328 27.96 -17.59 -4.55
N VAL A 329 27.15 -16.53 -4.64
CA VAL A 329 26.35 -16.23 -5.84
C VAL A 329 27.25 -15.98 -7.05
N HIS A 330 28.36 -15.25 -6.84
CA HIS A 330 29.34 -14.99 -7.88
C HIS A 330 30.02 -16.27 -8.38
N GLU A 331 30.52 -17.12 -7.49
CA GLU A 331 31.16 -18.40 -7.85
C GLU A 331 30.25 -19.28 -8.71
N VAL A 332 28.95 -19.34 -8.37
CA VAL A 332 27.97 -20.12 -9.15
C VAL A 332 27.74 -19.50 -10.53
N ASN A 333 27.65 -18.17 -10.61
CA ASN A 333 27.46 -17.47 -11.89
C ASN A 333 28.69 -17.53 -12.79
N LEU A 334 29.89 -17.47 -12.20
CA LEU A 334 31.17 -17.65 -12.89
C LEU A 334 31.28 -19.06 -13.46
N SER A 335 30.93 -20.08 -12.68
CA SER A 335 30.89 -21.49 -13.11
C SER A 335 29.92 -21.74 -14.26
N ARG A 336 28.87 -20.91 -14.40
CA ARG A 336 27.88 -20.98 -15.49
C ARG A 336 28.27 -20.16 -16.72
N GLY A 337 29.39 -19.43 -16.70
CA GLY A 337 29.80 -18.54 -17.78
C GLY A 337 28.84 -17.36 -18.00
N LEU A 338 28.02 -17.02 -16.99
CA LEU A 338 27.03 -15.94 -17.06
C LEU A 338 27.64 -14.57 -16.75
N VAL A 339 28.80 -14.55 -16.11
CA VAL A 339 29.55 -13.35 -15.77
C VAL A 339 30.95 -13.53 -16.33
N THR A 340 31.40 -12.57 -17.12
CA THR A 340 32.79 -12.53 -17.59
C THR A 340 33.69 -12.24 -16.41
N ASP A 341 34.80 -12.97 -16.32
CA ASP A 341 35.83 -12.83 -15.28
C ASP A 341 36.37 -11.39 -15.30
N ASN A 342 35.81 -10.53 -14.44
CA ASN A 342 36.13 -9.12 -14.36
C ASN A 342 36.58 -8.83 -12.92
N GLU A 343 37.62 -8.00 -12.79
CA GLU A 343 38.34 -7.61 -11.58
C GLU A 343 37.47 -6.98 -10.45
N ASP A 344 36.17 -6.85 -10.67
CA ASP A 344 35.20 -6.11 -9.84
C ASP A 344 34.68 -6.86 -8.59
N VAL A 345 35.12 -8.10 -8.32
CA VAL A 345 34.68 -8.89 -7.13
C VAL A 345 35.69 -8.86 -5.99
N THR A 346 36.87 -8.29 -6.25
CA THR A 346 37.94 -8.09 -5.29
C THR A 346 37.45 -7.48 -3.98
N TRP A 347 36.50 -6.53 -4.00
CA TRP A 347 35.96 -5.93 -2.77
C TRP A 347 35.31 -6.93 -1.80
N ALA A 348 34.66 -7.99 -2.30
CA ALA A 348 34.00 -8.97 -1.44
C ALA A 348 35.02 -9.87 -0.74
N GLN A 349 36.16 -10.15 -1.39
CA GLN A 349 37.29 -10.89 -0.82
C GLN A 349 38.11 -10.01 0.12
N THR A 350 38.44 -8.78 -0.29
CA THR A 350 39.19 -7.82 0.53
C THR A 350 38.44 -7.46 1.82
N ALA A 351 37.11 -7.31 1.77
CA ALA A 351 36.30 -7.07 2.95
C ALA A 351 36.28 -8.26 3.94
N ALA A 352 36.61 -9.47 3.48
CA ALA A 352 36.66 -10.67 4.31
C ALA A 352 38.04 -10.89 4.95
N ASP A 353 39.13 -10.50 4.26
CA ASP A 353 40.45 -11.05 4.56
C ASP A 353 41.45 -10.13 5.31
N SER A 354 41.32 -8.79 5.31
CA SER A 354 42.18 -7.93 6.18
C SER A 354 41.91 -6.41 6.08
N PRO A 355 42.22 -5.60 7.12
CA PRO A 355 42.24 -4.14 7.02
C PRO A 355 43.26 -3.65 5.98
N VAL A 356 42.76 -2.82 5.07
CA VAL A 356 43.43 -2.33 3.86
C VAL A 356 44.75 -1.63 4.18
N SER A 357 45.87 -2.13 3.63
CA SER A 357 47.14 -1.41 3.59
C SER A 357 47.06 -0.26 2.57
N SER A 358 47.41 0.94 3.01
CA SER A 358 47.21 2.28 2.44
C SER A 358 47.96 2.64 1.13
N GLY A 359 48.03 1.73 0.15
CA GLY A 359 48.97 1.86 -0.98
C GLY A 359 48.47 2.47 -2.31
N VAL A 360 47.17 2.68 -2.53
CA VAL A 360 46.66 3.01 -3.89
C VAL A 360 46.02 4.40 -3.95
N ALA A 361 46.69 5.30 -4.68
CA ALA A 361 46.29 6.67 -4.96
C ALA A 361 45.19 6.78 -6.03
N GLU A 362 44.03 6.16 -5.80
CA GLU A 362 42.83 6.36 -6.63
C GLU A 362 41.96 7.46 -6.03
N ASP A 363 41.57 8.44 -6.87
CA ASP A 363 40.57 9.49 -6.65
C ASP A 363 40.13 9.70 -5.20
N SER A 364 40.80 10.65 -4.52
CA SER A 364 40.58 10.98 -3.11
C SER A 364 39.19 11.59 -2.89
N VAL A 365 38.16 10.73 -2.82
CA VAL A 365 36.83 11.10 -2.31
C VAL A 365 36.99 11.40 -0.83
N GLN A 366 36.78 12.65 -0.44
CA GLN A 366 36.84 13.07 0.95
C GLN A 366 35.55 12.65 1.65
N ILE A 367 35.66 11.64 2.52
CA ILE A 367 34.55 11.14 3.31
C ILE A 367 34.50 11.89 4.64
N TRP A 368 33.34 12.47 4.96
CA TRP A 368 33.04 13.09 6.23
C TRP A 368 32.02 12.25 7.00
N LEU A 369 32.30 11.94 8.25
CA LEU A 369 31.40 11.16 9.10
C LEU A 369 30.48 12.11 9.87
N ARG A 370 29.17 11.96 9.69
CA ARG A 370 28.16 12.70 10.47
C ARG A 370 27.81 11.92 11.72
N LEU A 371 28.05 12.54 12.87
CA LEU A 371 27.75 12.02 14.19
C LEU A 371 26.64 12.86 14.80
N GLU A 372 25.59 12.21 15.30
CA GLU A 372 24.45 12.88 15.94
C GLU A 372 24.27 12.36 17.36
N CYS A 373 24.35 13.27 18.33
CA CYS A 373 24.13 12.94 19.73
C CYS A 373 22.64 13.11 20.07
N GLN A 374 21.92 11.99 20.27
CA GLN A 374 20.47 12.02 20.52
C GLN A 374 20.06 12.83 21.75
N SER A 375 20.90 12.91 22.79
CA SER A 375 20.57 13.64 24.01
C SER A 375 20.56 15.15 23.82
N GLU A 376 21.35 15.68 22.88
CA GLU A 376 21.56 17.13 22.72
C GLU A 376 21.16 17.66 21.34
N ARG A 377 20.82 16.78 20.38
CA ARG A 377 20.56 17.13 18.97
C ARG A 377 21.70 17.91 18.31
N ILE A 378 22.91 17.76 18.83
CA ILE A 378 24.10 18.36 18.23
C ILE A 378 24.63 17.39 17.18
N THR A 379 24.84 17.93 15.98
CA THR A 379 25.50 17.22 14.87
C THR A 379 26.92 17.74 14.73
N TRP A 380 27.89 16.83 14.62
CA TRP A 380 29.26 17.18 14.25
C TRP A 380 29.76 16.27 13.13
N PHE A 381 30.70 16.81 12.36
CA PHE A 381 31.28 16.18 11.18
C PHE A 381 32.75 15.93 11.45
N VAL A 382 33.22 14.70 11.20
CA VAL A 382 34.60 14.29 11.45
C VAL A 382 35.20 13.77 10.16
N GLN A 383 36.36 14.31 9.78
CA GLN A 383 37.15 13.77 8.68
C GLN A 383 38.12 12.70 9.21
N PRO A 384 38.02 11.43 8.77
CA PRO A 384 38.78 10.32 9.36
C PRO A 384 40.30 10.45 9.19
N VAL A 385 40.74 11.03 8.08
CA VAL A 385 42.17 11.08 7.72
C VAL A 385 42.90 12.19 8.49
N THR A 386 42.24 13.33 8.67
CA THR A 386 42.82 14.52 9.32
C THR A 386 42.43 14.63 10.80
N ASN A 387 41.45 13.86 11.26
CA ASN A 387 40.75 14.03 12.53
C ASN A 387 40.20 15.46 12.73
N GLU A 388 39.93 16.17 11.64
CA GLU A 388 39.32 17.50 11.70
C GLU A 388 37.83 17.37 12.06
N THR A 389 37.39 18.13 13.06
CA THR A 389 36.01 18.15 13.54
C THR A 389 35.34 19.49 13.23
N ARG A 390 34.14 19.48 12.63
CA ARG A 390 33.34 20.67 12.33
C ARG A 390 31.92 20.53 12.87
N TYR A 391 31.31 21.63 13.33
CA TYR A 391 29.90 21.66 13.75
C TYR A 391 28.95 21.94 12.58
N GLU A 392 29.46 22.56 11.51
CA GLU A 392 28.71 22.83 10.29
C GLU A 392 29.01 21.78 9.22
N ALA A 393 28.00 21.49 8.40
CA ALA A 393 28.15 20.56 7.29
C ALA A 393 29.22 21.11 6.34
N PRO A 394 30.24 20.33 5.96
CA PRO A 394 31.27 20.81 5.06
C PRO A 394 30.63 21.11 3.70
N VAL A 395 30.70 22.37 3.29
CA VAL A 395 30.21 22.83 1.99
C VAL A 395 31.26 22.44 0.96
N ALA A 396 30.84 21.75 -0.10
CA ALA A 396 31.71 21.46 -1.23
C ALA A 396 32.15 22.80 -1.86
N THR A 397 33.38 23.22 -1.58
CA THR A 397 34.02 24.30 -2.31
C THR A 397 34.30 23.80 -3.73
N GLU A 398 34.01 24.61 -4.75
CA GLU A 398 34.08 24.21 -6.17
C GLU A 398 35.44 23.64 -6.62
N THR A 399 36.49 23.80 -5.81
CA THR A 399 37.86 23.36 -6.11
C THR A 399 38.28 22.02 -5.49
N GLU A 400 37.51 21.45 -4.55
CA GLU A 400 37.95 20.28 -3.75
C GLU A 400 37.03 19.05 -3.92
N GLY A 401 37.19 18.34 -5.04
CA GLY A 401 36.74 16.94 -5.17
C GLY A 401 35.26 16.64 -4.92
N LYS A 402 34.91 15.34 -4.91
CA LYS A 402 33.57 14.88 -4.52
C LYS A 402 33.53 14.72 -3.01
N LEU A 403 32.86 15.64 -2.33
CA LEU A 403 32.59 15.53 -0.89
C LEU A 403 31.46 14.53 -0.65
N PHE A 404 31.68 13.56 0.23
CA PHE A 404 30.69 12.56 0.59
C PHE A 404 30.48 12.52 2.12
N ILE A 405 29.23 12.75 2.55
CA ILE A 405 28.87 12.70 3.97
C ILE A 405 28.26 11.33 4.28
N SER A 406 28.90 10.57 5.15
CA SER A 406 28.43 9.28 5.63
C SER A 406 27.80 9.42 7.02
N ASP A 407 26.54 9.06 7.15
CA ASP A 407 25.85 8.91 8.44
C ASP A 407 25.51 7.43 8.71
N ILE A 408 25.31 7.07 9.98
CA ILE A 408 25.01 5.68 10.35
C ILE A 408 23.67 5.20 9.78
N VAL A 409 22.68 6.10 9.68
CA VAL A 409 21.36 5.80 9.12
C VAL A 409 21.46 5.51 7.62
N GLY A 410 22.25 6.29 6.89
CA GLY A 410 22.50 6.07 5.47
C GLY A 410 23.35 4.82 5.21
N VAL A 411 24.33 4.52 6.07
CA VAL A 411 25.08 3.24 6.01
C VAL A 411 24.11 2.07 6.17
N ALA A 412 23.23 2.10 7.17
CA ALA A 412 22.22 1.06 7.39
C ALA A 412 21.24 0.93 6.21
N GLY A 413 20.76 2.05 5.65
CA GLY A 413 19.91 2.04 4.46
C GLY A 413 20.60 1.46 3.22
N ARG A 414 21.87 1.80 2.98
CA ARG A 414 22.68 1.22 1.90
C ARG A 414 22.94 -0.27 2.10
N LEU A 415 23.18 -0.69 3.34
CA LEU A 415 23.37 -2.09 3.69
C LEU A 415 22.11 -2.92 3.39
N GLU A 416 20.93 -2.40 3.74
CA GLU A 416 19.66 -3.09 3.46
C GLU A 416 19.37 -3.14 1.94
N MET A 417 19.68 -2.07 1.20
CA MET A 417 19.61 -2.10 -0.27
C MET A 417 20.53 -3.17 -0.88
N LEU A 418 21.75 -3.31 -0.37
CA LEU A 418 22.68 -4.34 -0.82
C LEU A 418 22.14 -5.74 -0.48
N ARG A 419 21.64 -5.93 0.75
CA ARG A 419 21.05 -7.19 1.21
C ARG A 419 19.93 -7.67 0.29
N GLU A 420 18.99 -6.80 -0.04
CA GLU A 420 17.86 -7.11 -0.92
C GLU A 420 18.33 -7.53 -2.32
N ARG A 421 19.33 -6.83 -2.87
CA ARG A 421 19.88 -7.16 -4.19
C ARG A 421 20.60 -8.51 -4.20
N VAL A 422 21.39 -8.78 -3.17
CA VAL A 422 22.07 -10.08 -3.02
C VAL A 422 21.04 -11.20 -2.86
N PHE A 423 19.98 -10.97 -2.10
CA PHE A 423 18.89 -11.92 -1.92
C PHE A 423 18.19 -12.25 -3.25
N VAL A 424 17.84 -11.25 -4.07
CA VAL A 424 17.25 -11.45 -5.41
C VAL A 424 18.18 -12.26 -6.31
N LEU A 425 19.48 -11.95 -6.30
CA LEU A 425 20.48 -12.71 -7.09
C LEU A 425 20.59 -14.17 -6.59
N GLN A 426 20.48 -14.40 -5.29
CA GLN A 426 20.51 -15.73 -4.69
C GLN A 426 19.29 -16.57 -5.08
N GLU A 427 18.09 -15.99 -5.05
CA GLU A 427 16.85 -16.65 -5.50
C GLU A 427 16.91 -17.07 -6.98
N ASP A 428 17.46 -16.20 -7.84
CA ASP A 428 17.64 -16.50 -9.28
C ASP A 428 18.62 -17.69 -9.49
N VAL A 429 19.72 -17.74 -8.73
CA VAL A 429 20.66 -18.86 -8.76
C VAL A 429 20.00 -20.18 -8.32
N GLN A 430 19.23 -20.15 -7.24
CA GLN A 430 18.51 -21.32 -6.71
C GLN A 430 17.44 -21.81 -7.71
N SER A 431 16.70 -20.89 -8.32
CA SER A 431 15.68 -21.19 -9.32
C SER A 431 16.28 -21.91 -10.54
N GLY A 432 17.45 -21.47 -11.01
CA GLY A 432 18.17 -22.14 -12.11
C GLY A 432 18.63 -23.57 -11.77
N ASN A 433 18.97 -23.87 -10.51
CA ASN A 433 19.41 -25.21 -10.09
C ASN A 433 18.28 -26.24 -10.08
N HIS A 434 17.04 -25.83 -9.79
CA HIS A 434 15.90 -26.74 -9.86
C HIS A 434 15.64 -27.20 -11.29
N ARG A 435 15.82 -26.31 -12.27
CA ARG A 435 15.62 -26.64 -13.69
C ARG A 435 16.64 -27.65 -14.18
N SER A 436 17.93 -27.50 -13.86
CA SER A 436 18.96 -28.46 -14.32
C SER A 436 18.77 -29.87 -13.75
N ARG A 437 18.22 -30.02 -12.54
CA ARG A 437 17.83 -31.32 -11.99
C ARG A 437 16.65 -31.93 -12.73
N PHE A 438 15.62 -31.14 -13.05
CA PHE A 438 14.49 -31.63 -13.85
C PHE A 438 14.86 -31.93 -15.29
N SER A 439 15.74 -31.15 -15.93
CA SER A 439 16.26 -31.43 -17.28
C SER A 439 17.06 -32.73 -17.31
N ARG A 440 17.93 -32.96 -16.32
CA ARG A 440 18.69 -34.23 -16.21
C ARG A 440 17.78 -35.42 -15.93
N LEU A 441 16.73 -35.25 -15.12
CA LEU A 441 15.75 -36.31 -14.91
C LEU A 441 14.90 -36.57 -16.16
N ALA A 442 14.57 -35.54 -16.95
CA ALA A 442 13.88 -35.70 -18.22
C ALA A 442 14.77 -36.43 -19.26
N GLU A 443 16.08 -36.17 -19.29
CA GLU A 443 17.04 -36.88 -20.13
C GLU A 443 17.19 -38.36 -19.76
N VAL A 444 17.07 -38.70 -18.48
CA VAL A 444 17.12 -40.10 -18.00
C VAL A 444 15.82 -40.86 -18.31
N ILE A 445 14.70 -40.17 -18.52
CA ILE A 445 13.38 -40.79 -18.74
C ILE A 445 13.02 -40.90 -20.23
N VAL A 446 13.76 -40.27 -21.15
CA VAL A 446 13.60 -40.52 -22.58
C VAL A 446 14.57 -41.64 -23.00
N PRO A 447 14.11 -42.89 -23.19
CA PRO A 447 14.97 -43.94 -23.69
C PRO A 447 15.44 -43.56 -25.10
N SER A 448 16.76 -43.57 -25.29
CA SER A 448 17.41 -43.51 -26.59
C SER A 448 16.74 -44.54 -27.51
N THR A 449 15.91 -44.05 -28.43
CA THR A 449 15.39 -44.86 -29.53
C THR A 449 16.55 -45.05 -30.49
N GLY A 450 17.23 -46.19 -30.34
CA GLY A 450 18.22 -46.66 -31.29
C GLY A 450 17.64 -46.75 -32.71
N PRO A 451 18.50 -46.68 -33.74
CA PRO A 451 18.06 -46.64 -35.14
C PRO A 451 17.32 -47.93 -35.50
N ALA A 452 16.09 -47.78 -35.97
CA ALA A 452 15.26 -48.89 -36.44
C ALA A 452 15.93 -49.57 -37.65
N PRO A 453 16.11 -50.91 -37.64
CA PRO A 453 16.46 -51.66 -38.82
C PRO A 453 15.16 -52.03 -39.56
N GLY A 454 15.19 -51.92 -40.89
CA GLY A 454 14.19 -52.57 -41.74
C GLY A 454 13.33 -51.61 -42.55
N ALA A 455 13.91 -51.11 -43.63
CA ALA A 455 13.15 -50.73 -44.81
C ALA A 455 12.42 -51.97 -45.33
N LEU A 456 11.09 -51.90 -45.40
CA LEU A 456 10.27 -52.77 -46.23
C LEU A 456 9.35 -51.88 -47.06
N ALA A 457 9.65 -51.87 -48.35
CA ALA A 457 8.92 -51.19 -49.39
C ALA A 457 7.54 -51.82 -49.59
N VAL A 458 6.51 -50.98 -49.75
CA VAL A 458 5.26 -51.34 -50.44
C VAL A 458 4.87 -50.16 -51.34
N PRO A 459 4.59 -50.39 -52.63
CA PRO A 459 4.19 -49.37 -53.60
C PRO A 459 2.65 -49.35 -53.82
N GLY A 460 2.13 -48.22 -54.30
CA GLY A 460 0.81 -48.08 -54.92
C GLY A 460 -0.08 -47.11 -54.15
N ALA A 461 -0.36 -45.89 -54.63
CA ALA A 461 -1.12 -45.46 -55.81
C ALA A 461 -2.59 -45.12 -55.48
N PHE A 462 -3.06 -43.99 -56.04
CA PHE A 462 -4.42 -43.42 -56.02
C PHE A 462 -4.91 -42.87 -54.66
N GLY A 463 -5.56 -41.70 -54.57
CA GLY A 463 -6.06 -40.78 -55.58
C GLY A 463 -6.52 -39.48 -54.92
N THR A 464 -6.56 -38.43 -55.73
CA THR A 464 -7.15 -37.12 -55.50
C THR A 464 -8.65 -37.21 -55.25
N GLU A 465 -9.18 -36.43 -54.29
CA GLU A 465 -10.51 -35.81 -54.47
C GLU A 465 -10.71 -34.61 -53.53
N ASP A 466 -11.09 -33.50 -54.17
CA ASP A 466 -11.59 -32.24 -53.62
C ASP A 466 -12.98 -32.37 -53.01
N THR A 467 -13.33 -31.39 -52.16
CA THR A 467 -14.63 -30.73 -51.90
C THR A 467 -14.72 -30.39 -50.40
N GLY A 468 -14.97 -29.16 -49.93
CA GLY A 468 -15.80 -28.09 -50.46
C GLY A 468 -17.14 -28.10 -49.72
N GLY A 469 -17.45 -27.09 -48.90
CA GLY A 469 -18.83 -26.89 -48.41
C GLY A 469 -19.00 -26.14 -47.09
N ALA A 470 -19.41 -24.88 -47.20
CA ALA A 470 -19.95 -24.03 -46.13
C ALA A 470 -21.33 -24.52 -45.62
N SER A 471 -21.78 -24.02 -44.45
CA SER A 471 -23.01 -23.20 -44.31
C SER A 471 -23.68 -23.24 -42.91
N ALA A 472 -24.15 -22.05 -42.51
CA ALA A 472 -25.32 -21.67 -41.68
C ALA A 472 -25.40 -22.15 -40.22
N ALA A 473 -25.39 -21.27 -39.20
CA ALA A 473 -26.38 -20.24 -38.86
C ALA A 473 -27.75 -20.82 -38.47
N GLN A 474 -28.05 -20.86 -37.17
CA GLN A 474 -29.38 -21.13 -36.65
C GLN A 474 -29.75 -20.09 -35.58
N GLU A 475 -30.68 -19.23 -35.96
CA GLU A 475 -31.29 -18.14 -35.22
C GLU A 475 -32.57 -18.68 -34.57
N THR A 476 -32.64 -18.73 -33.24
CA THR A 476 -33.84 -19.16 -32.51
C THR A 476 -34.62 -17.96 -31.99
N ARG A 477 -35.76 -17.74 -32.65
CA ARG A 477 -36.84 -16.79 -32.39
C ARG A 477 -37.68 -17.29 -31.20
N PHE A 478 -37.75 -16.53 -30.10
CA PHE A 478 -38.67 -16.80 -28.99
C PHE A 478 -39.97 -16.02 -29.19
N GLY A 479 -41.08 -16.74 -29.41
CA GLY A 479 -42.43 -16.21 -29.48
C GLY A 479 -43.10 -16.21 -28.10
N GLY A 480 -43.68 -15.08 -27.73
CA GLY A 480 -44.55 -14.93 -26.57
C GLY A 480 -45.89 -15.64 -26.76
N ARG A 481 -46.43 -16.16 -25.67
CA ARG A 481 -47.78 -16.70 -25.61
C ARG A 481 -48.47 -16.08 -24.39
N GLU A 482 -49.41 -15.19 -24.68
CA GLU A 482 -50.48 -14.78 -23.77
C GLU A 482 -51.25 -16.02 -23.29
N SER A 483 -51.66 -16.00 -22.04
CA SER A 483 -52.77 -16.82 -21.56
C SER A 483 -53.61 -15.96 -20.62
N ALA A 484 -54.83 -15.71 -21.09
CA ALA A 484 -55.95 -15.23 -20.32
C ALA A 484 -56.55 -16.38 -19.48
N ASP A 485 -57.42 -15.98 -18.56
CA ASP A 485 -58.41 -16.76 -17.81
C ASP A 485 -57.93 -17.56 -16.58
N LEU A 486 -58.05 -16.95 -15.38
CA LEU A 486 -59.17 -17.14 -14.43
C LEU A 486 -58.93 -16.38 -13.12
#